data_AF-K0R956-F1
#
_entry.id   AF-K0R956-F1
#
_cell.length_a   1.000
_cell.length_b   1.000
_cell.length_c   1.000
_cell.angle_alpha   90.00
_cell.angle_beta   90.00
_cell.angle_gamma   90.00
#
_symmetry.space_group_name_H-M   'P 1'
#
loop_
_entity.id
_entity.type
_entity.pdbx_description
1 polymer ?
#
loop_
_entity_poly.entity_id
_entity_poly.type
_entity_poly.pdbx_seq_one_letter_code
_entity_poly.pdbx_strand_id
1 'polypeptide(L)'
;MVLSSTHHPLTTVSNRNPKAALFWFLFLSISYASERSTFKLLVDRVGPFRLFSVELILGGHALLTGIGMGLGFLWNRSSSNEHGRNGIGLGLPLADVGLMAVLDTVYLLLAVISGAHVPPVLTVVLVQTTIPLTACFTQCVHPDGRCSRRERQDDTTKSVGRSPNVPPHAANQNGSTVSSGNVHIISNPASDFRSVYSVSFPEISSIPAQPTQVPPPVKGWGGLSKYHIIGTAVMFLAIFIGLTPAVLSLNQILITKKDAMPERTAYNTIIYCLASIPAAVSQLYKEHTLTQLRQPVDRDTLNLVLSIFQLLFAIIVSPLAYGLQGMGAGDNWTSLYPSKSIGDNFHHGLRCFAGILDESTMKEGYPEPATCRWSLLLVFGHALSIVMVGISCDKLAAATKVMYRGVSFGIICSVIFMFVYQISDKWCEYGPLVSLFHLTSTALLIVGAEVYHRVSLADSTFETVYPSIDLFVEGDGIEH
;
A
#
# COMPACT_ATOMS: atom_id res chain seq x y z
N MET A 1 41.26 -35.91 18.11
CA MET A 1 39.79 -35.75 18.00
C MET A 1 39.41 -34.40 18.59
N VAL A 2 39.62 -33.34 17.82
CA VAL A 2 39.13 -31.97 18.07
C VAL A 2 38.87 -31.45 16.66
N LEU A 3 37.62 -31.55 16.21
CA LEU A 3 37.17 -30.96 14.96
C LEU A 3 37.05 -29.46 15.20
N SER A 4 38.09 -28.74 14.79
CA SER A 4 38.13 -27.29 14.72
C SER A 4 37.06 -26.84 13.72
N SER A 5 35.94 -26.35 14.25
CA SER A 5 34.89 -25.69 13.47
C SER A 5 35.44 -24.34 13.01
N THR A 6 36.00 -24.30 11.81
CA THR A 6 36.33 -23.07 11.10
C THR A 6 35.04 -22.30 10.86
N HIS A 7 34.78 -21.30 11.71
CA HIS A 7 33.88 -20.21 11.41
C HIS A 7 34.32 -19.57 10.10
N HIS A 8 33.61 -19.85 9.00
CA HIS A 8 33.68 -18.99 7.84
C HIS A 8 33.11 -17.63 8.26
N PRO A 9 33.89 -16.54 8.20
CA PRO A 9 33.33 -15.22 8.43
C PRO A 9 32.25 -15.01 7.37
N LEU A 10 31.01 -14.78 7.83
CA LEU A 10 29.93 -14.27 7.00
C LEU A 10 30.52 -13.18 6.12
N THR A 11 30.48 -13.43 4.82
CA THR A 11 31.02 -12.58 3.77
C THR A 11 30.67 -11.15 4.09
N THR A 12 31.72 -10.39 4.38
CA THR A 12 31.73 -8.95 4.54
C THR A 12 30.77 -8.34 3.53
N VAL A 13 29.88 -7.48 4.02
CA VAL A 13 29.05 -6.58 3.22
C VAL A 13 29.90 -6.10 2.05
N SER A 14 29.66 -6.71 0.89
CA SER A 14 30.39 -6.43 -0.35
C SER A 14 30.41 -4.92 -0.51
N ASN A 15 31.59 -4.37 -0.81
CA ASN A 15 31.89 -2.95 -0.92
C ASN A 15 30.96 -2.33 -1.97
N ARG A 16 29.71 -2.05 -1.58
CA ARG A 16 28.64 -1.67 -2.48
C ARG A 16 29.05 -0.35 -3.10
N ASN A 17 29.20 -0.36 -4.41
CA ASN A 17 29.60 0.81 -5.18
C ASN A 17 28.73 2.01 -4.78
N PRO A 18 29.29 3.04 -4.10
CA PRO A 18 28.49 4.16 -3.58
C PRO A 18 27.77 4.91 -4.70
N LYS A 19 28.30 4.85 -5.93
CA LYS A 19 27.67 5.41 -7.13
C LYS A 19 26.36 4.69 -7.46
N ALA A 20 26.30 3.37 -7.31
CA ALA A 20 25.08 2.60 -7.55
C ALA A 20 24.00 2.93 -6.52
N ALA A 21 24.36 3.06 -5.24
CA ALA A 21 23.43 3.47 -4.19
C ALA A 21 22.87 4.88 -4.44
N LEU A 22 23.74 5.83 -4.82
CA LEU A 22 23.33 7.19 -5.18
C LEU A 22 22.42 7.22 -6.42
N PHE A 23 22.73 6.43 -7.45
CA PHE A 23 21.89 6.31 -8.65
C PHE A 23 20.47 5.86 -8.28
N TRP A 24 20.33 4.75 -7.57
CA TRP A 24 19.01 4.23 -7.18
C TRP A 24 18.27 5.17 -6.23
N PHE A 25 18.98 5.87 -5.36
CA PHE A 25 18.40 6.92 -4.51
C PHE A 25 17.77 8.05 -5.35
N LEU A 26 18.51 8.60 -6.31
CA LEU A 26 18.02 9.67 -7.19
C LEU A 26 16.88 9.18 -8.08
N PHE A 27 17.03 7.96 -8.61
CA PHE A 27 16.02 7.35 -9.48
C PHE A 27 14.69 7.09 -8.74
N LEU A 28 14.73 6.59 -7.51
CA LEU A 28 13.55 6.46 -6.64
C LEU A 28 12.91 7.82 -6.38
N SER A 29 13.72 8.82 -6.04
CA SER A 29 13.22 10.16 -5.68
C SER A 29 12.50 10.84 -6.86
N ILE A 30 13.09 10.77 -8.06
CA ILE A 30 12.51 11.33 -9.28
C ILE A 30 11.25 10.56 -9.67
N SER A 31 11.28 9.22 -9.63
CA SER A 31 10.12 8.40 -9.97
C SER A 31 8.95 8.66 -9.03
N TYR A 32 9.21 8.76 -7.73
CA TYR A 32 8.20 9.10 -6.73
C TYR A 32 7.62 10.51 -6.95
N ALA A 33 8.49 11.51 -7.19
CA ALA A 33 8.02 12.87 -7.46
C ALA A 33 7.20 12.95 -8.76
N SER A 34 7.63 12.22 -9.80
CA SER A 34 6.93 12.09 -11.08
C SER A 34 5.57 11.42 -10.93
N GLU A 35 5.48 10.32 -10.18
CA GLU A 35 4.22 9.62 -9.88
C GLU A 35 3.18 10.58 -9.31
N ARG A 36 3.54 11.31 -8.24
CA ARG A 36 2.65 12.27 -7.57
C ARG A 36 2.27 13.44 -8.47
N SER A 37 3.22 13.93 -9.26
CA SER A 37 3.01 15.10 -10.10
C SER A 37 2.16 14.80 -11.33
N THR A 38 2.44 13.67 -12.00
CA THR A 38 1.66 13.21 -13.15
C THR A 38 0.23 12.86 -12.76
N PHE A 39 0.02 12.26 -11.58
CA PHE A 39 -1.31 12.01 -11.03
C PHE A 39 -2.13 13.30 -10.96
N LYS A 40 -1.61 14.34 -10.30
CA LYS A 40 -2.34 15.59 -10.11
C LYS A 40 -2.59 16.31 -11.44
N LEU A 41 -1.56 16.42 -12.29
CA LEU A 41 -1.70 17.02 -13.61
C LEU A 41 -2.74 16.29 -14.47
N LEU A 42 -2.78 14.97 -14.41
CA LEU A 42 -3.74 14.17 -15.16
C LEU A 42 -5.16 14.46 -14.68
N VAL A 43 -5.41 14.34 -13.37
CA VAL A 43 -6.75 14.50 -12.78
C VAL A 43 -7.31 15.93 -12.97
N ASP A 44 -6.44 16.94 -12.93
CA ASP A 44 -6.83 18.34 -13.17
C ASP A 44 -7.16 18.59 -14.65
N ARG A 45 -6.44 17.96 -15.58
CA ARG A 45 -6.65 18.18 -17.01
C ARG A 45 -7.82 17.44 -17.60
N VAL A 46 -8.06 16.20 -17.18
CA VAL A 46 -9.08 15.35 -17.81
C VAL A 46 -10.50 15.68 -17.40
N GLY A 47 -10.69 16.54 -16.38
CA GLY A 47 -11.97 17.09 -15.96
C GLY A 47 -13.04 15.99 -15.76
N PRO A 48 -14.08 15.91 -16.61
CA PRO A 48 -15.16 14.93 -16.49
C PRO A 48 -14.75 13.48 -16.81
N PHE A 49 -13.58 13.24 -17.40
CA PHE A 49 -13.13 11.91 -17.85
C PHE A 49 -12.23 11.18 -16.82
N ARG A 50 -12.31 11.59 -15.55
CA ARG A 50 -11.50 11.05 -14.44
C ARG A 50 -11.63 9.56 -14.24
N LEU A 51 -12.85 9.01 -14.28
CA LEU A 51 -13.05 7.56 -14.09
C LEU A 51 -12.43 6.75 -15.23
N PHE A 52 -12.60 7.22 -16.46
CA PHE A 52 -11.93 6.60 -17.60
C PHE A 52 -10.40 6.66 -17.46
N SER A 53 -9.85 7.74 -16.89
CA SER A 53 -8.41 7.82 -16.61
C SER A 53 -7.94 6.77 -15.58
N VAL A 54 -8.75 6.40 -14.59
CA VAL A 54 -8.44 5.32 -13.64
C VAL A 54 -8.27 4.00 -14.38
N GLU A 55 -9.19 3.67 -15.27
CA GLU A 55 -9.13 2.45 -16.06
C GLU A 55 -7.92 2.42 -16.99
N LEU A 56 -7.57 3.54 -17.61
CA LEU A 56 -6.36 3.65 -18.42
C LEU A 56 -5.07 3.54 -17.60
N ILE A 57 -5.03 4.08 -16.38
CA ILE A 57 -3.88 3.93 -15.47
C ILE A 57 -3.70 2.45 -15.10
N LEU A 58 -4.77 1.78 -14.67
CA LEU A 58 -4.74 0.38 -14.28
C LEU A 58 -4.41 -0.54 -15.46
N GLY A 59 -5.02 -0.30 -16.62
CA GLY A 59 -4.73 -1.03 -17.86
C GLY A 59 -3.29 -0.79 -18.34
N GLY A 60 -2.81 0.46 -18.27
CA GLY A 60 -1.42 0.80 -18.57
C GLY A 60 -0.42 0.13 -17.62
N HIS A 61 -0.73 0.07 -16.33
CA HIS A 61 0.10 -0.61 -15.33
C HIS A 61 0.14 -2.14 -15.57
N ALA A 62 -1.02 -2.77 -15.82
CA ALA A 62 -1.09 -4.18 -16.16
C ALA A 62 -0.31 -4.50 -17.44
N LEU A 63 -0.43 -3.66 -18.47
CA LEU A 63 0.29 -3.79 -19.73
C LEU A 63 1.81 -3.70 -19.53
N LEU A 64 2.28 -2.68 -18.81
CA LEU A 64 3.72 -2.47 -18.56
C LEU A 64 4.31 -3.63 -17.75
N THR A 65 3.64 -4.09 -16.70
CA THR A 65 4.07 -5.25 -15.89
C THR A 65 4.06 -6.53 -16.72
N GLY A 66 3.03 -6.76 -17.53
CA GLY A 66 2.95 -7.93 -18.42
C GLY A 66 4.04 -7.94 -19.50
N ILE A 67 4.38 -6.77 -20.06
CA ILE A 67 5.52 -6.62 -20.98
C ILE A 67 6.83 -6.92 -20.24
N GLY A 68 7.01 -6.40 -19.03
CA GLY A 68 8.18 -6.66 -18.20
C GLY A 68 8.41 -8.17 -17.95
N MET A 69 7.35 -8.87 -17.56
CA MET A 69 7.37 -10.33 -17.40
C MET A 69 7.67 -11.06 -18.70
N GLY A 70 7.04 -10.66 -19.81
CA GLY A 70 7.26 -11.25 -21.13
C GLY A 70 8.70 -11.10 -21.61
N LEU A 71 9.28 -9.91 -21.43
CA LEU A 71 10.69 -9.64 -21.76
C LEU A 71 11.64 -10.43 -20.87
N GLY A 72 11.37 -10.52 -19.56
CA GLY A 72 12.14 -11.35 -18.64
C GLY A 72 12.12 -12.84 -19.02
N PHE A 73 10.96 -13.35 -19.43
CA PHE A 73 10.83 -14.71 -19.94
C PHE A 73 11.62 -14.94 -21.23
N LEU A 74 11.55 -14.01 -22.19
CA LEU A 74 12.30 -14.11 -23.45
C LEU A 74 13.82 -14.04 -23.22
N TRP A 75 14.28 -13.16 -22.31
CA TRP A 75 15.69 -13.03 -21.97
C TRP A 75 16.23 -14.29 -21.29
N ASN A 76 15.49 -14.82 -20.31
CA ASN A 76 15.90 -16.03 -19.57
C ASN A 76 15.83 -17.30 -20.43
N ARG A 77 14.91 -17.37 -21.40
CA ARG A 77 14.82 -18.49 -22.33
C ARG A 77 16.08 -18.66 -23.19
N SER A 78 16.80 -17.56 -23.46
CA SER A 78 18.10 -17.65 -24.15
C SER A 78 19.18 -18.31 -23.29
N SER A 79 19.03 -18.31 -21.96
CA SER A 79 20.02 -18.84 -21.02
C SER A 79 19.67 -20.24 -20.51
N SER A 80 18.38 -20.60 -20.46
CA SER A 80 17.92 -21.84 -19.84
C SER A 80 17.27 -22.77 -20.87
N ASN A 81 18.09 -23.53 -21.59
CA ASN A 81 17.63 -24.53 -22.56
C ASN A 81 17.43 -25.93 -21.95
N GLU A 82 17.53 -26.11 -20.61
CA GLU A 82 17.66 -27.47 -20.05
C GLU A 82 16.86 -27.84 -18.80
N HIS A 83 16.13 -26.97 -18.10
CA HIS A 83 15.45 -27.41 -16.85
C HIS A 83 13.94 -27.15 -16.84
N GLY A 84 13.22 -28.29 -16.75
CA GLY A 84 11.80 -28.52 -16.45
C GLY A 84 10.88 -27.31 -16.25
N ARG A 85 9.91 -27.17 -17.16
CA ARG A 85 8.70 -26.34 -17.01
C ARG A 85 7.87 -26.83 -15.82
N ASN A 86 8.17 -26.33 -14.62
CA ASN A 86 7.17 -26.33 -13.56
C ASN A 86 6.14 -25.26 -13.93
N GLY A 87 4.88 -25.69 -14.07
CA GLY A 87 3.78 -24.84 -14.52
C GLY A 87 3.62 -23.59 -13.65
N ILE A 88 2.98 -22.56 -14.21
CA ILE A 88 2.57 -21.33 -13.53
C ILE A 88 1.47 -21.70 -12.52
N GLY A 89 1.85 -22.43 -11.46
CA GLY A 89 1.00 -22.68 -10.31
C GLY A 89 0.99 -21.38 -9.51
N LEU A 90 -0.03 -20.56 -9.73
CA LEU A 90 -0.13 -19.25 -9.11
C LEU A 90 -0.04 -19.30 -7.59
N GLY A 91 -0.35 -20.43 -6.93
CA GLY A 91 -0.16 -20.67 -5.49
C GLY A 91 -0.84 -19.67 -4.55
N LEU A 92 -1.48 -18.65 -5.11
CA LEU A 92 -1.95 -17.46 -4.44
C LEU A 92 -3.42 -17.67 -4.06
N PRO A 93 -3.80 -17.38 -2.81
CA PRO A 93 -5.19 -17.35 -2.40
C PRO A 93 -5.90 -16.22 -3.16
N LEU A 94 -6.63 -16.59 -4.22
CA LEU A 94 -7.26 -15.64 -5.14
C LEU A 94 -8.25 -14.70 -4.45
N ALA A 95 -8.91 -15.18 -3.38
CA ALA A 95 -9.81 -14.37 -2.56
C ALA A 95 -9.08 -13.22 -1.86
N ASP A 96 -7.89 -13.47 -1.31
CA ASP A 96 -7.10 -12.46 -0.61
C ASP A 96 -6.57 -11.43 -1.61
N VAL A 97 -6.06 -11.89 -2.76
CA VAL A 97 -5.62 -10.99 -3.85
C VAL A 97 -6.79 -10.15 -4.38
N GLY A 98 -7.98 -10.74 -4.50
CA GLY A 98 -9.20 -10.04 -4.87
C GLY A 98 -9.58 -8.94 -3.87
N LEU A 99 -9.51 -9.20 -2.57
CA LEU A 99 -9.78 -8.19 -1.53
C LEU A 99 -8.78 -7.03 -1.57
N MET A 100 -7.48 -7.34 -1.77
CA MET A 100 -6.45 -6.30 -1.96
C MET A 100 -6.76 -5.41 -3.16
N ALA A 101 -7.12 -6.03 -4.29
CA ALA A 101 -7.47 -5.31 -5.51
C ALA A 101 -8.69 -4.41 -5.31
N VAL A 102 -9.72 -4.87 -4.60
CA VAL A 102 -10.90 -4.07 -4.26
C VAL A 102 -10.51 -2.83 -3.44
N LEU A 103 -9.76 -3.02 -2.35
CA LEU A 103 -9.36 -1.91 -1.47
C LEU A 103 -8.49 -0.88 -2.20
N ASP A 104 -7.52 -1.33 -3.00
CA ASP A 104 -6.67 -0.44 -3.80
C ASP A 104 -7.47 0.33 -4.85
N THR A 105 -8.46 -0.32 -5.48
CA THR A 105 -9.31 0.33 -6.49
C THR A 105 -10.23 1.36 -5.85
N VAL A 106 -10.79 1.06 -4.67
CA VAL A 106 -11.59 2.03 -3.90
C VAL A 106 -10.73 3.24 -3.53
N TYR A 107 -9.49 3.02 -3.07
CA TYR A 107 -8.54 4.12 -2.83
C TYR A 107 -8.31 4.95 -4.09
N LEU A 108 -7.97 4.31 -5.22
CA LEU A 108 -7.65 5.02 -6.46
C LEU A 108 -8.84 5.80 -7.01
N LEU A 109 -10.05 5.22 -6.98
CA LEU A 109 -11.28 5.88 -7.40
C LEU A 109 -11.57 7.11 -6.54
N LEU A 110 -11.53 6.97 -5.20
CA LEU A 110 -11.75 8.10 -4.29
C LEU A 110 -10.69 9.17 -4.47
N ALA A 111 -9.43 8.79 -4.61
CA ALA A 111 -8.32 9.71 -4.82
C ALA A 111 -8.46 10.47 -6.15
N VAL A 112 -8.81 9.81 -7.25
CA VAL A 112 -8.97 10.47 -8.56
C VAL A 112 -10.21 11.38 -8.59
N ILE A 113 -11.34 10.93 -8.05
CA ILE A 113 -12.58 11.73 -8.02
C ILE A 113 -12.38 13.00 -7.21
N SER A 114 -11.85 12.86 -5.99
CA SER A 114 -11.72 13.99 -5.08
C SER A 114 -10.49 14.85 -5.37
N GLY A 115 -9.40 14.22 -5.81
CA GLY A 115 -8.10 14.86 -6.01
C GLY A 115 -8.09 16.03 -6.98
N ALA A 116 -9.07 16.12 -7.88
CA ALA A 116 -9.19 17.22 -8.83
C ALA A 116 -9.45 18.57 -8.17
N HIS A 117 -10.23 18.55 -7.09
CA HIS A 117 -10.60 19.75 -6.36
C HIS A 117 -9.62 20.04 -5.22
N VAL A 118 -8.77 19.08 -4.84
CA VAL A 118 -7.79 19.28 -3.78
C VAL A 118 -6.62 20.14 -4.27
N PRO A 119 -6.11 21.10 -3.47
CA PRO A 119 -4.91 21.86 -3.80
C PRO A 119 -3.71 20.95 -4.12
N PRO A 120 -2.93 21.22 -5.18
CA PRO A 120 -1.85 20.34 -5.62
C PRO A 120 -0.87 19.92 -4.51
N VAL A 121 -0.39 20.88 -3.71
CA VAL A 121 0.52 20.59 -2.59
C VAL A 121 -0.12 19.65 -1.57
N LEU A 122 -1.40 19.86 -1.28
CA LEU A 122 -2.13 19.09 -0.28
C LEU A 122 -2.37 17.64 -0.72
N THR A 123 -2.46 17.36 -2.03
CA THR A 123 -2.54 15.97 -2.53
C THR A 123 -1.31 15.13 -2.17
N VAL A 124 -0.12 15.75 -2.12
CA VAL A 124 1.14 15.11 -1.75
C VAL A 124 1.23 14.88 -0.24
N VAL A 125 0.71 15.82 0.54
CA VAL A 125 0.68 15.75 2.01
C VAL A 125 -0.32 14.70 2.49
N LEU A 126 -1.56 14.75 2.01
CA LEU A 126 -2.65 13.90 2.50
C LEU A 126 -2.49 12.43 2.13
N VAL A 127 -1.79 12.11 1.05
CA VAL A 127 -1.50 10.71 0.72
C VAL A 127 -0.54 10.06 1.73
N GLN A 128 0.28 10.86 2.41
CA GLN A 128 1.14 10.35 3.49
C GLN A 128 0.36 9.89 4.72
N THR A 129 -0.94 10.22 4.84
CA THR A 129 -1.82 9.70 5.90
C THR A 129 -1.87 8.17 5.94
N THR A 130 -1.56 7.51 4.82
CA THR A 130 -1.45 6.05 4.75
C THR A 130 -0.42 5.49 5.74
N ILE A 131 0.74 6.13 5.91
CA ILE A 131 1.82 5.64 6.79
C ILE A 131 1.37 5.60 8.27
N PRO A 132 0.92 6.70 8.89
CA PRO A 132 0.50 6.69 10.27
C PRO A 132 -0.77 5.85 10.49
N LEU A 133 -1.68 5.75 9.51
CA LEU A 133 -2.82 4.85 9.57
C LEU A 133 -2.39 3.38 9.60
N THR A 134 -1.47 2.96 8.73
CA THR A 134 -0.92 1.61 8.72
C THR A 134 -0.28 1.30 10.07
N ALA A 135 0.55 2.20 10.62
CA ALA A 135 1.15 2.02 11.95
C ALA A 135 0.10 1.84 13.06
N CYS A 136 -1.00 2.60 13.02
CA CYS A 136 -2.12 2.45 13.94
C CYS A 136 -2.86 1.12 13.77
N PHE A 137 -3.16 0.71 12.53
CA PHE A 137 -3.86 -0.54 12.25
C PHE A 137 -3.02 -1.78 12.58
N THR A 138 -1.70 -1.73 12.40
CA THR A 138 -0.78 -2.81 12.82
C THR A 138 -0.93 -3.11 14.32
N GLN A 139 -1.19 -2.11 15.17
CA GLN A 139 -1.43 -2.34 16.61
C GLN A 139 -2.72 -3.12 16.90
N CYS A 140 -3.65 -3.16 15.95
CA CYS A 140 -4.91 -3.87 16.08
C CYS A 140 -4.82 -5.30 15.53
N VAL A 141 -4.06 -5.51 14.45
CA VAL A 141 -3.99 -6.79 13.71
C VAL A 141 -2.82 -7.67 14.17
N HIS A 142 -1.70 -7.08 14.56
CA HIS A 142 -0.52 -7.87 14.95
C HIS A 142 -0.78 -8.61 16.27
N PRO A 143 -0.36 -9.88 16.43
CA PRO A 143 -0.57 -10.66 17.67
C PRO A 143 0.10 -10.01 18.89
N ASP A 144 1.21 -9.30 18.69
CA ASP A 144 1.86 -8.50 19.75
C ASP A 144 1.18 -7.15 19.99
N GLY A 145 0.22 -6.79 19.15
CA GLY A 145 -0.58 -5.58 19.26
C GLY A 145 -1.41 -5.55 20.54
N ARG A 146 -1.63 -4.35 21.07
CA ARG A 146 -2.39 -4.17 22.32
C ARG A 146 -3.82 -4.69 22.23
N CYS A 147 -4.46 -4.58 21.05
CA CYS A 147 -5.84 -5.00 20.88
C CYS A 147 -5.97 -6.53 20.96
N SER A 148 -5.02 -7.29 20.42
CA SER A 148 -5.05 -8.75 20.45
C SER A 148 -4.73 -9.32 21.86
N ARG A 149 -3.81 -8.68 22.61
CA ARG A 149 -3.40 -9.17 23.94
C ARG A 149 -4.52 -9.14 24.98
N ARG A 150 -5.47 -8.21 24.86
CA ARG A 150 -6.55 -8.06 25.84
C ARG A 150 -7.48 -9.28 25.86
N GLU A 151 -7.68 -9.91 24.71
CA GLU A 151 -8.57 -11.08 24.57
C GLU A 151 -7.99 -12.33 25.27
N ARG A 152 -6.66 -12.54 25.17
CA ARG A 152 -6.00 -13.73 25.72
C ARG A 152 -5.91 -13.74 27.26
N GLN A 153 -5.88 -12.56 27.88
CA GLN A 153 -5.74 -12.47 29.34
C GLN A 153 -7.06 -12.73 30.08
N ASP A 154 -8.20 -12.42 29.45
CA ASP A 154 -9.52 -12.67 30.05
C ASP A 154 -9.87 -14.17 30.09
N ASP A 155 -9.41 -14.96 29.11
CA ASP A 155 -9.61 -16.42 29.12
C ASP A 155 -8.77 -17.13 30.18
N THR A 156 -7.54 -16.66 30.40
CA THR A 156 -6.63 -17.27 31.38
C THR A 156 -7.09 -16.99 32.82
N THR A 157 -7.74 -15.84 33.05
CA THR A 157 -8.21 -15.47 34.40
C THR A 157 -9.51 -16.18 34.77
N LYS A 158 -10.35 -16.54 33.79
CA LYS A 158 -11.60 -17.28 34.02
C LYS A 158 -11.40 -18.78 34.26
N SER A 159 -10.32 -19.39 33.77
CA SER A 159 -10.06 -20.82 33.96
C SER A 159 -9.41 -21.19 35.30
N VAL A 160 -8.95 -20.22 36.10
CA VAL A 160 -8.31 -20.46 37.41
C VAL A 160 -9.31 -20.41 38.57
N GLY A 161 -10.59 -20.11 38.30
CA GLY A 161 -11.60 -19.84 39.31
C GLY A 161 -12.74 -20.85 39.43
N ARG A 162 -12.47 -22.17 39.45
CA ARG A 162 -13.40 -23.18 40.04
C ARG A 162 -12.74 -24.57 40.15
N SER A 163 -11.96 -24.77 41.20
CA SER A 163 -11.86 -26.09 41.83
C SER A 163 -12.47 -25.96 43.22
N PRO A 164 -13.73 -26.41 43.44
CA PRO A 164 -14.29 -26.44 44.78
C PRO A 164 -13.70 -27.63 45.52
N ASN A 165 -12.94 -27.35 46.58
CA ASN A 165 -12.77 -28.19 47.76
C ASN A 165 -12.86 -29.72 47.55
N VAL A 166 -11.73 -30.35 47.21
CA VAL A 166 -11.54 -31.78 47.53
C VAL A 166 -10.64 -31.84 48.77
N PRO A 167 -11.16 -32.28 49.93
CA PRO A 167 -10.34 -32.46 51.13
C PRO A 167 -9.38 -33.65 50.97
N PRO A 168 -8.22 -33.64 51.66
CA PRO A 168 -7.26 -34.73 51.57
C PRO A 168 -7.74 -35.88 52.46
N HIS A 169 -8.31 -36.92 51.87
CA HIS A 169 -8.43 -38.22 52.54
C HIS A 169 -7.50 -39.23 51.89
N ALA A 170 -6.60 -39.74 52.73
CA ALA A 170 -5.70 -40.84 52.45
C ALA A 170 -6.44 -42.18 52.34
N ALA A 171 -5.81 -43.09 51.60
CA ALA A 171 -5.75 -44.55 51.77
C ALA A 171 -6.31 -45.42 50.62
N ASN A 172 -5.39 -46.29 50.17
CA ASN A 172 -5.54 -47.68 49.76
C ASN A 172 -6.25 -48.09 48.45
N GLN A 173 -5.40 -48.61 47.55
CA GLN A 173 -5.43 -49.96 46.96
C GLN A 173 -6.77 -50.71 46.92
N ASN A 174 -7.31 -50.93 45.71
CA ASN A 174 -7.39 -52.26 45.05
C ASN A 174 -8.38 -52.24 43.86
N GLY A 175 -8.03 -52.98 42.79
CA GLY A 175 -9.02 -53.76 42.04
C GLY A 175 -9.68 -53.14 40.78
N SER A 176 -9.11 -53.49 39.62
CA SER A 176 -9.79 -54.16 38.49
C SER A 176 -11.13 -53.65 37.90
N THR A 177 -11.03 -53.25 36.62
CA THR A 177 -11.84 -53.66 35.44
C THR A 177 -13.32 -53.26 35.24
N VAL A 178 -13.59 -52.94 33.95
CA VAL A 178 -14.85 -53.09 33.16
C VAL A 178 -15.77 -51.87 32.98
N SER A 179 -15.69 -51.32 31.75
CA SER A 179 -16.74 -51.07 30.72
C SER A 179 -18.00 -50.23 30.99
N SER A 180 -18.33 -49.46 29.93
CA SER A 180 -19.65 -49.11 29.38
C SER A 180 -20.27 -47.74 29.70
N GLY A 181 -20.28 -46.87 28.66
CA GLY A 181 -21.50 -46.36 28.01
C GLY A 181 -22.40 -45.34 28.72
N ASN A 182 -22.49 -44.12 28.16
CA ASN A 182 -23.71 -43.33 27.86
C ASN A 182 -23.29 -41.92 27.41
N VAL A 183 -23.42 -41.56 26.13
CA VAL A 183 -24.57 -40.86 25.53
C VAL A 183 -25.06 -39.67 26.35
N HIS A 184 -24.72 -38.46 25.90
CA HIS A 184 -25.59 -37.29 26.04
C HIS A 184 -25.53 -36.43 24.77
N ILE A 185 -26.68 -36.36 24.11
CA ILE A 185 -27.03 -35.44 23.04
C ILE A 185 -27.38 -34.10 23.69
N ILE A 186 -26.72 -33.00 23.29
CA ILE A 186 -27.32 -31.65 23.27
C ILE A 186 -26.86 -30.93 22.00
N SER A 187 -27.86 -30.58 21.20
CA SER A 187 -27.86 -29.76 20.00
C SER A 187 -27.58 -28.28 20.29
N ASN A 188 -26.77 -27.62 19.45
CA ASN A 188 -27.21 -26.41 18.74
C ASN A 188 -26.28 -26.01 17.58
N PRO A 189 -26.81 -25.27 16.58
CA PRO A 189 -26.26 -25.16 15.23
C PRO A 189 -25.49 -23.86 14.98
N ALA A 190 -24.87 -23.80 13.79
CA ALA A 190 -24.32 -22.62 13.11
C ALA A 190 -22.86 -22.23 13.48
N SER A 191 -21.91 -22.80 12.74
CA SER A 191 -21.06 -22.10 11.76
C SER A 191 -19.74 -22.87 11.60
N ASP A 192 -19.82 -24.03 10.94
CA ASP A 192 -18.67 -24.88 10.67
C ASP A 192 -18.35 -24.83 9.17
N PHE A 193 -17.46 -23.90 8.81
CA PHE A 193 -16.85 -23.80 7.49
C PHE A 193 -15.33 -23.99 7.63
N ARG A 194 -14.94 -25.14 8.20
CA ARG A 194 -13.56 -25.63 8.22
C ARG A 194 -13.56 -27.14 7.96
N SER A 195 -13.70 -27.54 6.70
CA SER A 195 -13.24 -28.86 6.24
C SER A 195 -13.48 -29.00 4.74
N VAL A 196 -12.49 -28.66 3.91
CA VAL A 196 -12.08 -29.41 2.70
C VAL A 196 -10.65 -28.95 2.39
N TYR A 197 -9.78 -29.87 1.95
CA TYR A 197 -8.33 -29.76 1.67
C TYR A 197 -7.38 -30.17 2.80
N SER A 198 -7.46 -31.45 3.20
CA SER A 198 -6.28 -32.18 3.71
C SER A 198 -5.42 -32.62 2.50
N VAL A 199 -4.51 -31.76 2.05
CA VAL A 199 -3.46 -32.18 1.10
C VAL A 199 -2.32 -32.77 1.93
N SER A 200 -2.16 -34.09 1.86
CA SER A 200 -1.04 -34.82 2.45
C SER A 200 0.23 -34.54 1.64
N PHE A 201 1.15 -33.77 2.21
CA PHE A 201 2.49 -33.56 1.66
C PHE A 201 3.40 -34.73 2.07
N PRO A 202 4.28 -35.22 1.19
CA PRO A 202 5.27 -36.23 1.56
C PRO A 202 6.25 -35.69 2.62
N GLU A 203 6.46 -36.48 3.67
CA GLU A 203 7.44 -36.26 4.74
C GLU A 203 8.85 -36.06 4.15
N ILE A 204 9.28 -34.81 4.05
CA ILE A 204 10.69 -34.48 3.78
C ILE A 204 11.47 -34.80 5.06
N SER A 205 12.33 -35.80 4.94
CA SER A 205 13.27 -36.31 5.93
C SER A 205 13.94 -35.20 6.74
N SER A 206 13.87 -35.38 8.06
CA SER A 206 14.34 -34.53 9.15
C SER A 206 15.81 -34.10 9.03
N ILE A 207 16.04 -32.84 8.66
CA ILE A 207 17.25 -32.10 9.05
C ILE A 207 17.03 -31.63 10.49
N PRO A 208 17.95 -31.91 11.44
CA PRO A 208 17.81 -31.45 12.82
C PRO A 208 17.79 -29.92 12.86
N ALA A 209 16.61 -29.36 13.11
CA ALA A 209 16.43 -27.92 13.29
C ALA A 209 17.26 -27.48 14.49
N GLN A 210 18.36 -26.76 14.24
CA GLN A 210 19.03 -26.01 15.30
C GLN A 210 17.99 -25.10 15.96
N PRO A 211 17.94 -25.02 17.30
CA PRO A 211 17.04 -24.13 18.00
C PRO A 211 17.43 -22.68 17.65
N THR A 212 16.80 -22.14 16.62
CA THR A 212 16.84 -20.71 16.29
C THR A 212 16.35 -19.97 17.51
N GLN A 213 17.29 -19.36 18.25
CA GLN A 213 16.97 -18.44 19.32
C GLN A 213 16.16 -17.31 18.70
N VAL A 214 14.84 -17.33 18.95
CA VAL A 214 13.96 -16.23 18.57
C VAL A 214 14.50 -14.99 19.26
N PRO A 215 14.92 -13.95 18.53
CA PRO A 215 15.46 -12.75 19.14
C PRO A 215 14.42 -12.17 20.11
N PRO A 216 14.85 -11.64 21.27
CA PRO A 216 13.92 -11.12 22.26
C PRO A 216 13.06 -10.01 21.63
N PRO A 217 11.75 -9.96 21.94
CA PRO A 217 10.85 -8.98 21.36
C PRO A 217 11.39 -7.56 21.63
N VAL A 218 11.42 -6.74 20.58
CA VAL A 218 11.90 -5.35 20.67
C VAL A 218 11.08 -4.62 21.72
N LYS A 219 11.75 -4.02 22.71
CA LYS A 219 11.08 -3.24 23.78
C LYS A 219 10.36 -2.03 23.16
N GLY A 220 9.04 -2.15 22.96
CA GLY A 220 8.21 -1.16 22.27
C GLY A 220 6.71 -1.28 22.56
N TRP A 221 5.90 -0.42 21.96
CA TRP A 221 4.44 -0.56 21.97
C TRP A 221 4.02 -1.49 20.83
N GLY A 222 3.68 -2.73 21.16
CA GLY A 222 3.20 -3.72 20.19
C GLY A 222 4.10 -3.86 18.96
N GLY A 223 5.41 -4.05 19.19
CA GLY A 223 6.41 -4.14 18.12
C GLY A 223 6.92 -2.80 17.57
N LEU A 224 6.28 -1.66 17.89
CA LEU A 224 6.74 -0.33 17.46
C LEU A 224 7.70 0.31 18.47
N SER A 225 8.86 0.75 17.99
CA SER A 225 9.76 1.62 18.75
C SER A 225 9.12 2.97 19.12
N LYS A 226 9.61 3.58 20.20
CA LYS A 226 9.22 4.93 20.66
C LYS A 226 9.28 5.98 19.56
N TYR A 227 10.27 5.91 18.67
CA TYR A 227 10.43 6.86 17.58
C TYR A 227 9.38 6.68 16.47
N HIS A 228 8.92 5.45 16.20
CA HIS A 228 7.80 5.25 15.27
C HIS A 228 6.54 5.92 15.80
N ILE A 229 6.28 5.84 17.11
CA ILE A 229 5.13 6.51 17.74
C ILE A 229 5.27 8.04 17.64
N ILE A 230 6.44 8.59 17.97
CA ILE A 230 6.69 10.04 17.89
C ILE A 230 6.57 10.53 16.44
N GLY A 231 7.21 9.85 15.49
CA GLY A 231 7.12 10.18 14.07
C GLY A 231 5.68 10.13 13.56
N THR A 232 4.95 9.07 13.89
CA THR A 232 3.50 8.91 13.58
C THR A 232 2.67 10.05 14.14
N ALA A 233 2.89 10.45 15.40
CA ALA A 233 2.17 11.55 16.03
C ALA A 233 2.45 12.90 15.35
N VAL A 234 3.72 13.17 14.99
CA VAL A 234 4.10 14.38 14.25
C VAL A 234 3.48 14.39 12.84
N MET A 235 3.43 13.24 12.16
CA MET A 235 2.77 13.11 10.86
C MET A 235 1.25 13.36 10.96
N PHE A 236 0.56 12.81 11.97
CA PHE A 236 -0.86 13.12 12.20
C PHE A 236 -1.07 14.61 12.46
N LEU A 237 -0.24 15.24 13.29
CA LEU A 237 -0.31 16.68 13.55
C LEU A 237 -0.15 17.48 12.25
N ALA A 238 0.80 17.12 11.40
CA ALA A 238 0.97 17.72 10.08
C ALA A 238 -0.30 17.60 9.23
N ILE A 239 -0.91 16.40 9.17
CA ILE A 239 -2.14 16.15 8.41
C ILE A 239 -3.31 17.00 8.95
N PHE A 240 -3.50 17.07 10.27
CA PHE A 240 -4.54 17.91 10.88
C PHE A 240 -4.34 19.40 10.59
N ILE A 241 -3.10 19.89 10.65
CA ILE A 241 -2.78 21.28 10.26
C ILE A 241 -3.11 21.51 8.78
N GLY A 242 -2.81 20.56 7.90
CA GLY A 242 -3.13 20.64 6.47
C GLY A 242 -4.64 20.58 6.18
N LEU A 243 -5.41 19.85 6.98
CA LEU A 243 -6.88 19.76 6.87
C LEU A 243 -7.63 20.93 7.52
N THR A 244 -6.98 21.67 8.42
CA THR A 244 -7.59 22.77 9.17
C THR A 244 -8.34 23.76 8.27
N PRO A 245 -7.79 24.25 7.14
CA PRO A 245 -8.51 25.15 6.24
C PRO A 245 -9.83 24.56 5.71
N ALA A 246 -9.83 23.30 5.29
CA ALA A 246 -11.03 22.63 4.79
C ALA A 246 -12.11 22.51 5.88
N VAL A 247 -11.73 22.10 7.09
CA VAL A 247 -12.66 21.95 8.22
C VAL A 247 -13.24 23.30 8.66
N LEU A 248 -12.40 24.34 8.73
CA LEU A 248 -12.84 25.69 9.09
C LEU A 248 -13.75 26.31 8.03
N SER A 249 -13.50 26.03 6.74
CA SER A 249 -14.36 26.47 5.63
C SER A 249 -15.75 25.85 5.68
N LEU A 250 -15.87 24.56 6.04
CA LEU A 250 -17.17 23.91 6.19
C LEU A 250 -18.00 24.49 7.34
N ASN A 251 -17.35 24.91 8.43
CA ASN A 251 -18.04 25.50 9.57
C ASN A 251 -18.36 27.00 9.40
N GLN A 252 -18.04 27.61 8.26
CA GLN A 252 -18.17 29.06 8.00
C GLN A 252 -17.44 29.95 9.03
N ILE A 253 -16.44 29.41 9.75
CA ILE A 253 -15.71 30.11 10.81
C ILE A 253 -14.62 31.05 10.24
N LEU A 254 -14.20 30.84 8.98
CA LEU A 254 -13.12 31.61 8.36
C LEU A 254 -13.60 33.02 7.95
N ILE A 255 -13.03 34.03 8.62
CA ILE A 255 -13.55 35.42 8.76
C ILE A 255 -13.48 36.25 7.47
N THR A 256 -12.79 35.80 6.42
CA THR A 256 -12.64 36.53 5.16
C THR A 256 -13.08 35.68 3.97
N LYS A 257 -14.09 36.14 3.23
CA LYS A 257 -14.56 35.50 1.97
C LYS A 257 -13.44 35.25 0.96
N LYS A 258 -12.32 35.97 1.08
CA LYS A 258 -11.12 35.85 0.23
C LYS A 258 -10.17 34.72 0.62
N ASP A 259 -10.23 34.21 1.86
CA ASP A 259 -9.32 33.16 2.35
C ASP A 259 -10.06 31.84 2.66
N ALA A 260 -11.35 31.76 2.32
CA ALA A 260 -12.15 30.57 2.50
C ALA A 260 -11.96 29.61 1.30
N MET A 261 -11.62 28.36 1.60
CA MET A 261 -11.67 27.27 0.64
C MET A 261 -13.13 27.09 0.16
N PRO A 262 -13.39 26.96 -1.15
CA PRO A 262 -14.72 26.63 -1.64
C PRO A 262 -15.25 25.35 -0.99
N GLU A 263 -16.55 25.30 -0.70
CA GLU A 263 -17.18 24.15 -0.01
C GLU A 263 -16.91 22.83 -0.73
N ARG A 264 -17.00 22.83 -2.06
CA ARG A 264 -16.66 21.68 -2.90
C ARG A 264 -15.23 21.19 -2.66
N THR A 265 -14.29 22.13 -2.65
CA THR A 265 -12.87 21.85 -2.44
C THR A 265 -12.61 21.31 -1.03
N ALA A 266 -13.32 21.82 -0.02
CA ALA A 266 -13.23 21.33 1.36
C ALA A 266 -13.73 19.88 1.52
N TYR A 267 -14.92 19.55 0.99
CA TYR A 267 -15.44 18.17 1.02
C TYR A 267 -14.51 17.18 0.32
N ASN A 268 -14.06 17.53 -0.89
CA ASN A 268 -13.16 16.69 -1.66
C ASN A 268 -11.82 16.51 -0.95
N THR A 269 -11.31 17.53 -0.25
CA THR A 269 -10.08 17.42 0.56
C THR A 269 -10.22 16.41 1.70
N ILE A 270 -11.34 16.43 2.43
CA ILE A 270 -11.60 15.47 3.50
C ILE A 270 -11.69 14.05 2.94
N ILE A 271 -12.43 13.87 1.84
CA ILE A 271 -12.62 12.55 1.23
C ILE A 271 -11.32 12.01 0.65
N TYR A 272 -10.49 12.88 0.05
CA TYR A 272 -9.15 12.51 -0.41
C TYR A 272 -8.28 12.00 0.76
N CYS A 273 -8.38 12.62 1.94
CA CYS A 273 -7.69 12.12 3.13
C CYS A 273 -8.27 10.79 3.63
N LEU A 274 -9.59 10.61 3.60
CA LEU A 274 -10.25 9.36 4.00
C LEU A 274 -9.95 8.21 3.02
N ALA A 275 -9.65 8.50 1.75
CA ALA A 275 -9.20 7.50 0.78
C ALA A 275 -7.94 6.76 1.25
N SER A 276 -7.10 7.37 2.10
CA SER A 276 -5.92 6.71 2.68
C SER A 276 -6.26 5.54 3.63
N ILE A 277 -7.51 5.42 4.10
CA ILE A 277 -7.95 4.32 4.96
C ILE A 277 -7.94 2.97 4.21
N PRO A 278 -8.68 2.78 3.10
CA PRO A 278 -8.62 1.53 2.35
C PRO A 278 -7.21 1.21 1.84
N ALA A 279 -6.40 2.22 1.49
CA ALA A 279 -5.00 2.01 1.13
C ALA A 279 -4.17 1.43 2.29
N ALA A 280 -4.30 1.97 3.50
CA ALA A 280 -3.60 1.47 4.68
C ALA A 280 -4.04 0.04 5.06
N VAL A 281 -5.34 -0.24 4.96
CA VAL A 281 -5.88 -1.60 5.20
C VAL A 281 -5.36 -2.58 4.16
N SER A 282 -5.37 -2.20 2.87
CA SER A 282 -4.82 -3.02 1.77
C SER A 282 -3.34 -3.33 2.00
N GLN A 283 -2.55 -2.33 2.40
CA GLN A 283 -1.13 -2.50 2.69
C GLN A 283 -0.88 -3.50 3.83
N LEU A 284 -1.61 -3.36 4.94
CA LEU A 284 -1.50 -4.28 6.07
C LEU A 284 -1.92 -5.70 5.69
N TYR A 285 -2.95 -5.83 4.87
CA TYR A 285 -3.44 -7.12 4.40
C TYR A 285 -2.46 -7.80 3.43
N LYS A 286 -1.79 -7.04 2.55
CA LYS A 286 -0.67 -7.51 1.72
C LYS A 286 0.47 -8.05 2.57
N GLU A 287 0.92 -7.29 3.57
CA GLU A 287 1.97 -7.70 4.50
C GLU A 287 1.59 -9.00 5.24
N HIS A 288 0.36 -9.08 5.73
CA HIS A 288 -0.15 -10.25 6.44
C HIS A 288 -0.16 -11.50 5.55
N THR A 289 -0.68 -11.37 4.32
CA THR A 289 -0.79 -12.48 3.37
C THR A 289 0.59 -12.99 2.95
N LEU A 290 1.53 -12.09 2.66
CA LEU A 290 2.92 -12.46 2.34
C LEU A 290 3.61 -13.16 3.51
N THR A 291 3.34 -12.71 4.74
CA THR A 291 3.89 -13.33 5.95
C THR A 291 3.31 -14.72 6.21
N GLN A 292 2.00 -14.90 5.99
CA GLN A 292 1.31 -16.17 6.19
C GLN A 292 1.76 -17.22 5.18
N LEU A 293 1.86 -16.85 3.89
CA LEU A 293 2.15 -17.81 2.84
C LEU A 293 3.58 -18.36 2.90
N ARG A 294 4.54 -17.62 3.49
CA ARG A 294 5.97 -17.99 3.65
C ARG A 294 6.66 -18.49 2.35
N GLN A 295 6.01 -18.38 1.21
CA GLN A 295 6.50 -18.80 -0.08
C GLN A 295 7.05 -17.59 -0.82
N PRO A 296 8.12 -17.77 -1.61
CA PRO A 296 8.58 -16.74 -2.53
C PRO A 296 7.51 -16.54 -3.59
N VAL A 297 6.62 -15.58 -3.37
CA VAL A 297 5.66 -15.14 -4.39
C VAL A 297 6.43 -14.33 -5.41
N ASP A 298 6.32 -14.71 -6.68
CA ASP A 298 6.82 -13.89 -7.77
C ASP A 298 6.07 -12.55 -7.78
N ARG A 299 6.81 -11.48 -7.51
CA ARG A 299 6.26 -10.14 -7.31
C ARG A 299 5.65 -9.59 -8.59
N ASP A 300 6.24 -9.91 -9.74
CA ASP A 300 5.75 -9.45 -11.03
C ASP A 300 4.42 -10.13 -11.38
N THR A 301 4.33 -11.45 -11.18
CA THR A 301 3.07 -12.19 -11.31
C THR A 301 1.99 -11.66 -10.38
N LEU A 302 2.31 -11.42 -9.10
CA LEU A 302 1.36 -10.87 -8.12
C LEU A 302 0.86 -9.48 -8.56
N ASN A 303 1.77 -8.59 -8.98
CA ASN A 303 1.42 -7.25 -9.44
C ASN A 303 0.56 -7.30 -10.71
N LEU A 304 0.85 -8.19 -11.65
CA LEU A 304 0.04 -8.37 -12.86
C LEU A 304 -1.37 -8.82 -12.52
N VAL A 305 -1.50 -9.87 -11.71
CA VAL A 305 -2.81 -10.41 -11.29
C VAL A 305 -3.62 -9.36 -10.52
N LEU A 306 -2.98 -8.68 -9.57
CA LEU A 306 -3.59 -7.58 -8.82
C LEU A 306 -4.10 -6.48 -9.77
N SER A 307 -3.30 -6.06 -10.75
CA SER A 307 -3.67 -5.02 -11.72
C SER A 307 -4.86 -5.42 -12.59
N ILE A 308 -4.93 -6.69 -13.01
CA ILE A 308 -6.07 -7.22 -13.77
C ILE A 308 -7.34 -7.18 -12.92
N PHE A 309 -7.29 -7.64 -11.67
CA PHE A 309 -8.45 -7.58 -10.78
C PHE A 309 -8.89 -6.14 -10.48
N GLN A 310 -7.93 -5.23 -10.27
CA GLN A 310 -8.20 -3.81 -10.08
C GLN A 310 -8.91 -3.21 -11.30
N LEU A 311 -8.44 -3.53 -12.52
CA LEU A 311 -9.05 -3.05 -13.75
C LEU A 311 -10.49 -3.57 -13.90
N LEU A 312 -10.72 -4.87 -13.68
CA LEU A 312 -12.05 -5.48 -13.75
C LEU A 312 -13.00 -4.84 -12.73
N PHE A 313 -12.53 -4.65 -11.49
CA PHE A 313 -13.33 -4.02 -10.45
C PHE A 313 -13.60 -2.55 -10.75
N ALA A 314 -12.62 -1.81 -11.28
CA ALA A 314 -12.79 -0.42 -11.70
C ALA A 314 -13.89 -0.30 -12.76
N ILE A 315 -13.86 -1.12 -13.81
CA ILE A 315 -14.89 -1.15 -14.86
C ILE A 315 -16.30 -1.37 -14.27
N ILE A 316 -16.42 -2.28 -13.29
CA ILE A 316 -17.70 -2.60 -12.64
C ILE A 316 -18.19 -1.44 -11.74
N VAL A 317 -17.28 -0.78 -11.03
CA VAL A 317 -17.63 0.27 -10.05
C VAL A 317 -17.73 1.66 -10.68
N SER A 318 -17.09 1.92 -11.82
CA SER A 318 -17.13 3.19 -12.55
C SER A 318 -18.56 3.77 -12.72
N PRO A 319 -19.58 3.01 -13.14
CA PRO A 319 -20.98 3.48 -13.21
C PRO A 319 -21.55 4.01 -11.89
N LEU A 320 -21.19 3.37 -10.77
CA LEU A 320 -21.65 3.77 -9.44
C LEU A 320 -20.89 5.00 -8.95
N ALA A 321 -19.59 5.08 -9.27
CA ALA A 321 -18.72 6.17 -8.87
C ALA A 321 -18.92 7.46 -9.71
N TYR A 322 -19.55 7.38 -10.89
CA TYR A 322 -19.71 8.54 -11.80
C TYR A 322 -20.44 9.71 -11.16
N GLY A 323 -21.53 9.45 -10.43
CA GLY A 323 -22.25 10.50 -9.72
C GLY A 323 -21.39 11.24 -8.70
N LEU A 324 -20.43 10.54 -8.06
CA LEU A 324 -19.57 11.10 -7.01
C LEU A 324 -18.64 12.21 -7.53
N GLN A 325 -18.45 12.36 -8.85
CA GLN A 325 -17.69 13.48 -9.41
C GLN A 325 -18.30 14.85 -9.10
N GLY A 326 -19.63 14.93 -8.97
CA GLY A 326 -20.32 16.18 -8.64
C GLY A 326 -20.20 16.59 -7.16
N MET A 327 -19.76 15.68 -6.30
CA MET A 327 -19.82 15.84 -4.85
C MET A 327 -19.26 17.18 -4.34
N GLY A 328 -20.03 17.82 -3.46
CA GLY A 328 -19.72 19.14 -2.90
C GLY A 328 -20.14 20.33 -3.76
N ALA A 329 -20.81 20.13 -4.90
CA ALA A 329 -21.31 21.19 -5.77
C ALA A 329 -22.72 21.74 -5.39
N GLY A 330 -23.20 21.50 -4.17
CA GLY A 330 -24.53 21.89 -3.68
C GLY A 330 -25.56 20.75 -3.75
N ASP A 331 -26.83 21.03 -3.41
CA ASP A 331 -27.87 20.02 -3.16
C ASP A 331 -28.16 19.07 -4.35
N ASN A 332 -27.99 19.57 -5.58
CA ASN A 332 -28.25 18.82 -6.81
C ASN A 332 -26.96 18.28 -7.46
N TRP A 333 -25.92 18.00 -6.67
CA TRP A 333 -24.64 17.53 -7.22
C TRP A 333 -24.76 16.23 -8.03
N THR A 334 -25.69 15.35 -7.69
CA THR A 334 -25.93 14.08 -8.41
C THR A 334 -26.49 14.29 -9.81
N SER A 335 -27.16 15.42 -10.08
CA SER A 335 -27.67 15.73 -11.43
C SER A 335 -26.58 16.23 -12.38
N LEU A 336 -25.41 16.62 -11.87
CA LEU A 336 -24.28 17.09 -12.69
C LEU A 336 -23.64 15.95 -13.49
N TYR A 337 -23.63 14.73 -12.92
CA TYR A 337 -23.05 13.54 -13.54
C TYR A 337 -24.04 12.36 -13.44
N PRO A 338 -25.13 12.38 -14.23
CA PRO A 338 -26.14 11.33 -14.15
C PRO A 338 -25.56 10.01 -14.66
N SER A 339 -25.69 8.93 -13.88
CA SER A 339 -25.14 7.61 -14.23
C SER A 339 -25.60 7.08 -15.60
N LYS A 340 -26.75 7.53 -16.09
CA LYS A 340 -27.27 7.20 -17.43
C LYS A 340 -26.38 7.68 -18.58
N SER A 341 -25.57 8.73 -18.39
CA SER A 341 -24.68 9.29 -19.42
C SER A 341 -23.24 8.78 -19.34
N ILE A 342 -22.96 7.75 -18.53
CA ILE A 342 -21.60 7.21 -18.42
C ILE A 342 -21.07 6.68 -19.75
N GLY A 343 -21.92 6.08 -20.59
CA GLY A 343 -21.52 5.58 -21.91
C GLY A 343 -20.98 6.70 -22.81
N ASP A 344 -21.67 7.84 -22.84
CA ASP A 344 -21.23 9.02 -23.60
C ASP A 344 -19.95 9.62 -23.01
N ASN A 345 -19.85 9.68 -21.67
CA ASN A 345 -18.63 10.11 -20.99
C ASN A 345 -17.43 9.24 -21.31
N PHE A 346 -17.62 7.92 -21.35
CA PHE A 346 -16.57 6.97 -21.70
C PHE A 346 -16.11 7.13 -23.15
N HIS A 347 -17.05 7.22 -24.08
CA HIS A 347 -16.75 7.41 -25.50
C HIS A 347 -16.06 8.76 -25.77
N HIS A 348 -16.53 9.84 -25.15
CA HIS A 348 -15.87 11.16 -25.20
C HIS A 348 -14.51 11.13 -24.51
N GLY A 349 -14.36 10.39 -23.40
CA GLY A 349 -13.08 10.14 -22.74
C GLY A 349 -12.08 9.47 -23.68
N LEU A 350 -12.47 8.40 -24.36
CA LEU A 350 -11.61 7.73 -25.36
C LEU A 350 -11.16 8.70 -26.45
N ARG A 351 -12.08 9.50 -27.00
CA ARG A 351 -11.75 10.55 -27.99
C ARG A 351 -10.83 11.62 -27.42
N CYS A 352 -11.02 12.01 -26.16
CA CYS A 352 -10.17 12.97 -25.45
C CYS A 352 -8.73 12.44 -25.35
N PHE A 353 -8.55 11.21 -24.88
CA PHE A 353 -7.22 10.60 -24.77
C PHE A 353 -6.57 10.34 -26.13
N ALA A 354 -7.36 10.09 -27.17
CA ALA A 354 -6.86 10.01 -28.55
C ALA A 354 -6.56 11.40 -29.18
N GLY A 355 -6.90 12.50 -28.51
CA GLY A 355 -6.67 13.87 -28.99
C GLY A 355 -7.60 14.32 -30.12
N ILE A 356 -8.75 13.66 -30.28
CA ILE A 356 -9.71 13.89 -31.37
C ILE A 356 -11.07 14.43 -30.90
N LEU A 357 -11.22 14.72 -29.60
CA LEU A 357 -12.45 15.31 -29.07
C LEU A 357 -12.57 16.77 -29.48
N ASP A 358 -13.77 17.17 -29.89
CA ASP A 358 -14.06 18.54 -30.32
C ASP A 358 -14.02 19.54 -29.15
N GLU A 359 -13.61 20.77 -29.45
CA GLU A 359 -13.40 21.82 -28.46
C GLU A 359 -14.70 22.28 -27.79
N SER A 360 -15.83 22.24 -28.51
CA SER A 360 -17.16 22.51 -27.96
C SER A 360 -17.52 21.53 -26.84
N THR A 361 -17.38 20.23 -27.08
CA THR A 361 -17.67 19.20 -26.07
C THR A 361 -16.72 19.29 -24.89
N MET A 362 -15.45 19.64 -25.12
CA MET A 362 -14.47 19.86 -24.03
C MET A 362 -14.85 21.02 -23.10
N LYS A 363 -15.44 22.10 -23.63
CA LYS A 363 -15.73 23.32 -22.86
C LYS A 363 -17.14 23.35 -22.28
N GLU A 364 -18.13 22.89 -23.04
CA GLU A 364 -19.55 23.09 -22.74
C GLU A 364 -20.32 21.78 -22.56
N GLY A 365 -19.74 20.64 -22.95
CA GLY A 365 -20.41 19.35 -22.90
C GLY A 365 -20.59 18.79 -21.49
N TYR A 366 -19.84 19.30 -20.51
CA TYR A 366 -19.84 18.83 -19.12
C TYR A 366 -19.74 20.01 -18.14
N PRO A 367 -20.12 19.81 -16.87
CA PRO A 367 -20.00 20.85 -15.83
C PRO A 367 -18.58 21.35 -15.60
N GLU A 368 -17.57 20.55 -15.98
CA GLU A 368 -16.16 20.88 -15.83
C GLU A 368 -15.46 20.82 -17.18
N PRO A 369 -14.62 21.81 -17.52
CA PRO A 369 -13.89 21.79 -18.78
C PRO A 369 -12.80 20.72 -18.76
N ALA A 370 -12.52 20.15 -19.93
CA ALA A 370 -11.44 19.20 -20.15
C ALA A 370 -10.33 19.81 -21.02
N THR A 371 -9.07 19.44 -20.75
CA THR A 371 -7.91 19.72 -21.60
C THR A 371 -7.26 18.40 -22.00
N CYS A 372 -7.62 17.92 -23.20
CA CYS A 372 -7.23 16.59 -23.68
C CYS A 372 -5.77 16.48 -24.18
N ARG A 373 -5.10 17.62 -24.33
CA ARG A 373 -3.75 17.67 -24.90
C ARG A 373 -2.75 16.99 -23.97
N TRP A 374 -2.07 15.95 -24.49
CA TRP A 374 -1.09 15.14 -23.77
C TRP A 374 -1.65 14.26 -22.64
N SER A 375 -2.97 14.10 -22.51
CA SER A 375 -3.56 13.30 -21.43
C SER A 375 -3.12 11.83 -21.49
N LEU A 376 -2.99 11.26 -22.69
CA LEU A 376 -2.48 9.89 -22.87
C LEU A 376 -1.02 9.76 -22.45
N LEU A 377 -0.18 10.74 -22.78
CA LEU A 377 1.22 10.77 -22.34
C LEU A 377 1.32 10.88 -20.81
N LEU A 378 0.43 11.65 -20.18
CA LEU A 378 0.35 11.75 -18.71
C LEU A 378 -0.05 10.41 -18.07
N VAL A 379 -1.00 9.66 -18.65
CA VAL A 379 -1.35 8.32 -18.17
C VAL A 379 -0.16 7.36 -18.27
N PHE A 380 0.48 7.28 -19.43
CA PHE A 380 1.63 6.39 -19.59
C PHE A 380 2.80 6.81 -18.70
N GLY A 381 3.06 8.12 -18.58
CA GLY A 381 4.08 8.65 -17.67
C GLY A 381 3.79 8.32 -16.21
N HIS A 382 2.51 8.38 -15.80
CA HIS A 382 2.09 8.00 -14.45
C HIS A 382 2.27 6.50 -14.20
N ALA A 383 1.74 5.65 -15.07
CA ALA A 383 1.87 4.20 -14.97
C ALA A 383 3.35 3.74 -15.00
N LEU A 384 4.18 4.37 -15.84
CA LEU A 384 5.61 4.14 -15.88
C LEU A 384 6.28 4.53 -14.55
N SER A 385 5.92 5.68 -13.99
CA SER A 385 6.47 6.15 -12.70
C SER A 385 6.16 5.16 -11.57
N ILE A 386 4.95 4.58 -11.53
CA ILE A 386 4.58 3.53 -10.54
C ILE A 386 5.50 2.31 -10.67
N VAL A 387 5.69 1.81 -11.89
CA VAL A 387 6.58 0.66 -12.15
C VAL A 387 8.03 0.98 -11.74
N MET A 388 8.52 2.19 -12.05
CA MET A 388 9.87 2.60 -11.70
C MET A 388 10.08 2.76 -10.19
N VAL A 389 9.07 3.22 -9.44
CA VAL A 389 9.10 3.21 -7.97
C VAL A 389 9.20 1.77 -7.45
N GLY A 390 8.41 0.84 -8.01
CA GLY A 390 8.47 -0.58 -7.67
C GLY A 390 9.87 -1.18 -7.86
N ILE A 391 10.44 -1.03 -9.06
CA ILE A 391 11.80 -1.51 -9.40
C ILE A 391 12.85 -0.89 -8.47
N SER A 392 12.74 0.40 -8.18
CA SER A 392 13.69 1.11 -7.31
C SER A 392 13.64 0.59 -5.88
N CYS A 393 12.44 0.38 -5.34
CA CYS A 393 12.23 -0.19 -4.01
C CYS A 393 12.82 -1.60 -3.92
N ASP A 394 12.70 -2.41 -4.97
CA ASP A 394 13.24 -3.77 -4.99
C ASP A 394 14.77 -3.78 -4.99
N LYS A 395 15.39 -2.92 -5.80
CA LYS A 395 16.86 -2.77 -5.82
C LYS A 395 17.40 -2.18 -4.51
N LEU A 396 16.59 -1.38 -3.80
CA LEU A 396 16.94 -0.79 -2.51
C LEU A 396 16.40 -1.56 -1.30
N ALA A 397 15.76 -2.72 -1.48
CA ALA A 397 15.19 -3.50 -0.37
C ALA A 397 16.25 -3.89 0.67
N ALA A 398 17.46 -4.21 0.20
CA ALA A 398 18.62 -4.51 1.06
C ALA A 398 19.34 -3.24 1.59
N ALA A 399 18.83 -2.05 1.30
CA ALA A 399 19.36 -0.76 1.73
C ALA A 399 18.20 0.16 2.16
N THR A 400 17.31 -0.34 3.02
CA THR A 400 16.09 0.34 3.48
C THR A 400 16.34 1.78 3.93
N LYS A 401 17.50 2.06 4.55
CA LYS A 401 17.94 3.43 4.90
C LYS A 401 17.95 4.39 3.72
N VAL A 402 18.54 3.95 2.61
CA VAL A 402 18.67 4.73 1.38
C VAL A 402 17.31 4.85 0.71
N MET A 403 16.53 3.78 0.71
CA MET A 403 15.15 3.76 0.21
C MET A 403 14.28 4.84 0.88
N TYR A 404 14.20 4.85 2.21
CA TYR A 404 13.34 5.81 2.92
C TYR A 404 13.78 7.26 2.73
N ARG A 405 15.09 7.52 2.71
CA ARG A 405 15.60 8.86 2.39
C ARG A 405 15.26 9.28 0.97
N GLY A 406 15.29 8.35 0.01
CA GLY A 406 14.88 8.60 -1.36
C GLY A 406 13.41 8.97 -1.46
N VAL A 407 12.53 8.26 -0.73
CA VAL A 407 11.10 8.62 -0.64
C VAL A 407 10.93 10.01 -0.02
N SER A 408 11.58 10.31 1.11
CA SER A 408 11.53 11.63 1.74
C SER A 408 11.98 12.75 0.80
N PHE A 409 13.07 12.55 0.07
CA PHE A 409 13.56 13.51 -0.91
C PHE A 409 12.59 13.67 -2.08
N GLY A 410 12.00 12.57 -2.57
CA GLY A 410 10.93 12.59 -3.57
C GLY A 410 9.69 13.37 -3.14
N ILE A 411 9.28 13.29 -1.87
CA ILE A 411 8.18 14.10 -1.31
C ILE A 411 8.50 15.59 -1.41
N ILE A 412 9.73 15.99 -1.03
CA ILE A 412 10.17 17.39 -1.11
C ILE A 412 10.14 17.88 -2.56
N CYS A 413 10.71 17.11 -3.49
CA CYS A 413 10.69 17.44 -4.93
C CYS A 413 9.24 17.57 -5.46
N SER A 414 8.35 16.66 -5.06
CA SER A 414 6.95 16.69 -5.46
C SER A 414 6.23 17.94 -4.93
N VAL A 415 6.44 18.32 -3.67
CA VAL A 415 5.88 19.54 -3.08
C VAL A 415 6.37 20.76 -3.84
N ILE A 416 7.67 20.88 -4.11
CA ILE A 416 8.23 22.02 -4.84
C ILE A 416 7.59 22.12 -6.22
N PHE A 417 7.52 20.99 -6.96
CA PHE A 417 6.91 20.96 -8.28
C PHE A 417 5.41 21.30 -8.23
N MET A 418 4.67 20.75 -7.27
CA MET A 418 3.23 21.04 -7.08
C MET A 418 2.97 22.48 -6.63
N PHE A 419 3.89 23.05 -5.86
CA PHE A 419 3.83 24.46 -5.49
C PHE A 419 4.02 25.33 -6.74
N VAL A 420 5.07 25.09 -7.54
CA VAL A 420 5.29 25.78 -8.82
C VAL A 420 4.09 25.62 -9.77
N TYR A 421 3.51 24.42 -9.84
CA TYR A 421 2.30 24.18 -10.62
C TYR A 421 1.12 25.01 -10.11
N GLN A 422 0.88 25.01 -8.80
CA GLN A 422 -0.13 25.87 -8.16
C GLN A 422 0.13 27.35 -8.43
N ILE A 423 1.41 27.75 -8.51
CA ILE A 423 1.81 29.11 -8.89
C ILE A 423 1.43 29.47 -10.32
N SER A 424 1.73 28.58 -11.24
CA SER A 424 1.51 28.86 -12.65
C SER A 424 0.02 28.87 -13.03
N ASP A 425 -0.79 28.04 -12.37
CA ASP A 425 -2.15 27.72 -12.85
C ASP A 425 -3.25 28.33 -11.98
N LYS A 426 -3.02 28.43 -10.65
CA LYS A 426 -4.08 28.73 -9.67
C LYS A 426 -3.68 29.76 -8.62
N TRP A 427 -2.81 30.73 -8.95
CA TRP A 427 -2.09 31.54 -7.95
C TRP A 427 -2.94 32.42 -7.01
N CYS A 428 -4.27 32.40 -7.11
CA CYS A 428 -5.14 33.32 -6.38
C CYS A 428 -6.37 32.68 -5.72
N GLU A 429 -6.56 31.36 -5.75
CA GLU A 429 -7.82 30.78 -5.24
C GLU A 429 -7.94 30.72 -3.71
N TYR A 430 -6.86 30.51 -2.96
CA TYR A 430 -6.95 30.10 -1.54
C TYR A 430 -6.35 31.10 -0.53
N GLY A 431 -5.75 32.20 -0.98
CA GLY A 431 -5.14 33.20 -0.10
C GLY A 431 -3.82 32.78 0.58
N PRO A 432 -3.10 33.73 1.20
CA PRO A 432 -1.80 33.48 1.83
C PRO A 432 -1.89 32.64 3.11
N LEU A 433 -3.01 32.74 3.84
CA LEU A 433 -3.19 32.01 5.10
C LEU A 433 -3.29 30.50 4.87
N VAL A 434 -4.11 30.06 3.90
CA VAL A 434 -4.21 28.63 3.53
C VAL A 434 -2.86 28.10 3.03
N SER A 435 -2.14 28.90 2.25
CA SER A 435 -0.79 28.56 1.79
C SER A 435 0.19 28.36 2.95
N LEU A 436 0.10 29.19 3.99
CA LEU A 436 0.90 29.03 5.21
C LEU A 436 0.59 27.70 5.93
N PHE A 437 -0.70 27.36 6.10
CA PHE A 437 -1.10 26.07 6.69
C PHE A 437 -0.53 24.88 5.92
N HIS A 438 -0.60 24.90 4.58
CA HIS A 438 -0.05 23.83 3.74
C HIS A 438 1.48 23.73 3.81
N LEU A 439 2.19 24.84 3.84
CA LEU A 439 3.66 24.86 3.98
C LEU A 439 4.10 24.37 5.37
N THR A 440 3.44 24.83 6.43
CA THR A 440 3.73 24.38 7.80
C THR A 440 3.42 22.89 7.97
N SER A 441 2.29 22.43 7.44
CA SER A 441 1.92 21.02 7.39
C SER A 441 3.01 20.20 6.68
N THR A 442 3.46 20.65 5.52
CA THR A 442 4.52 19.96 4.76
C THR A 442 5.84 19.89 5.53
N ALA A 443 6.26 20.98 6.17
CA ALA A 443 7.49 21.00 6.96
C ALA A 443 7.42 20.00 8.13
N LEU A 444 6.30 19.97 8.85
CA LEU A 444 6.08 19.02 9.94
C LEU A 444 6.01 17.58 9.45
N LEU A 445 5.42 17.34 8.28
CA LEU A 445 5.33 16.02 7.67
C LEU A 445 6.72 15.47 7.33
N ILE A 446 7.60 16.29 6.75
CA ILE A 446 9.00 15.91 6.45
C ILE A 446 9.73 15.54 7.75
N VAL A 447 9.60 16.35 8.80
CA VAL A 447 10.20 16.08 10.11
C VAL A 447 9.65 14.78 10.71
N GLY A 448 8.33 14.59 10.67
CA GLY A 448 7.66 13.38 11.16
C GLY A 448 8.12 12.12 10.43
N ALA A 449 8.22 12.17 9.10
CA ALA A 449 8.71 11.06 8.27
C ALA A 449 10.18 10.74 8.56
N GLU A 450 11.05 11.74 8.70
CA GLU A 450 12.46 11.53 9.09
C GLU A 450 12.58 10.89 10.49
N VAL A 451 11.80 11.35 11.48
CA VAL A 451 11.80 10.75 12.82
C VAL A 451 11.26 9.32 12.79
N TYR A 452 10.19 9.07 12.03
CA TYR A 452 9.61 7.74 11.87
C TYR A 452 10.62 6.76 11.27
N HIS A 453 11.25 7.12 10.15
CA HIS A 453 12.17 6.23 9.45
C HIS A 453 13.54 6.10 10.09
N ARG A 454 13.95 7.01 11.01
CA ARG A 454 15.22 6.92 11.73
C ARG A 454 15.43 5.62 12.50
N VAL A 455 14.36 4.96 12.96
CA VAL A 455 14.49 3.72 13.73
C VAL A 455 14.38 2.45 12.90
N SER A 456 13.78 2.50 11.72
CA SER A 456 13.94 1.40 10.76
C SER A 456 15.41 1.16 10.39
N LEU A 457 16.32 2.07 10.78
CA LEU A 457 17.77 2.00 10.57
C LEU A 457 18.54 1.21 11.63
N ALA A 458 17.93 0.92 12.79
CA ALA A 458 18.56 0.12 13.83
C ALA A 458 18.30 -1.35 13.49
N ASP A 459 19.18 -1.92 12.66
CA ASP A 459 19.33 -3.33 12.30
C ASP A 459 18.10 -4.19 12.59
N SER A 460 17.13 -4.15 11.68
CA SER A 460 16.21 -5.26 11.58
C SER A 460 17.02 -6.47 11.12
N THR A 461 17.64 -7.17 12.08
CA THR A 461 18.29 -8.48 11.90
C THR A 461 17.21 -9.54 11.68
N PHE A 462 16.26 -9.28 10.79
CA PHE A 462 15.57 -10.36 10.12
C PHE A 462 16.61 -10.94 9.17
N GLU A 463 17.44 -11.85 9.71
CA GLU A 463 18.06 -12.90 8.92
C GLU A 463 16.91 -13.76 8.38
N THR A 464 16.17 -13.23 7.40
CA THR A 464 15.68 -14.10 6.35
C THR A 464 16.94 -14.61 5.70
N VAL A 465 17.38 -15.79 6.13
CA VAL A 465 18.38 -16.58 5.42
C VAL A 465 17.77 -16.82 4.05
N TYR A 466 18.02 -15.90 3.12
CA TYR A 466 17.83 -16.20 1.72
C TYR A 466 18.77 -17.37 1.47
N PRO A 467 18.28 -18.54 1.02
CA PRO A 467 19.18 -19.59 0.60
C PRO A 467 20.17 -18.94 -0.36
N SER A 468 21.46 -19.11 -0.09
CA SER A 468 22.50 -18.60 -0.97
C SER A 468 22.20 -19.13 -2.35
N ILE A 469 21.69 -18.26 -3.21
CA ILE A 469 21.74 -18.50 -4.64
C ILE A 469 23.23 -18.48 -4.90
N ASP A 470 23.83 -19.65 -5.06
CA ASP A 470 25.19 -19.80 -5.57
C ASP A 470 25.19 -19.14 -6.95
N LEU A 471 25.36 -17.83 -6.95
CA LEU A 471 25.65 -17.03 -8.12
C LEU A 471 26.95 -17.61 -8.63
N PHE A 472 26.81 -18.45 -9.67
CA PHE A 472 27.85 -19.07 -10.46
C PHE A 472 29.15 -18.30 -10.30
N VAL A 473 30.05 -18.89 -9.52
CA VAL A 473 31.46 -18.57 -9.62
C VAL A 473 31.80 -18.82 -11.08
N GLU A 474 31.96 -17.73 -11.80
CA GLU A 474 32.46 -17.69 -13.17
C GLU A 474 33.85 -18.32 -13.13
N GLY A 475 33.88 -19.62 -13.37
CA GLY A 475 35.07 -20.44 -13.37
C GLY A 475 35.84 -20.20 -14.65
N ASP A 476 36.53 -19.06 -14.74
CA ASP A 476 37.62 -18.90 -15.69
C ASP A 476 38.94 -19.30 -15.03
N GLY A 477 39.07 -20.62 -14.85
CA GLY A 477 40.37 -21.26 -14.83
C GLY A 477 40.82 -21.50 -16.27
N ILE A 478 41.36 -20.47 -16.92
CA ILE A 478 42.21 -20.65 -18.10
C ILE A 478 43.66 -20.58 -17.60
N GLU A 479 44.21 -21.74 -17.25
CA GLU A 479 45.65 -21.95 -17.23
C GLU A 479 46.14 -22.02 -18.68
N HIS A 480 47.06 -21.13 -19.04
CA HIS A 480 47.99 -21.30 -20.14
C HIS A 480 49.40 -20.93 -19.70
#